data_AF-A0A7C4FXS5-F1
#
_entry.id   AF-A0A7C4FXS5-F1
#
_cell.length_a   1.000
_cell.length_b   1.000
_cell.length_c   1.000
_cell.angle_alpha   90.00
_cell.angle_beta   90.00
_cell.angle_gamma   90.00
#
_symmetry.space_group_name_H-M   'P 1'
#
loop_
_entity.id
_entity.type
_entity.pdbx_description
1 polymer ?
#
loop_
_entity_poly.entity_id
_entity_poly.type
_entity_poly.pdbx_seq_one_letter_code
_entity_poly.pdbx_strand_id
1 'polypeptide(L)' 'MQTRTLALLAIIGAVLFWGLSFISIKIAVAVLPPMTLGAFRFFLGTIILYFIKGRLAPDEHLVKEDIPYLAGAGLIGV' A
#
# COMPACT_ATOMS: atom_id res chain seq x y z
N MET A 1 29.59 -0.31 5.23
CA MET A 1 29.00 -0.69 6.54
C MET A 1 27.64 -0.04 6.82
N GLN A 2 27.42 1.26 6.54
CA GLN A 2 26.12 1.92 6.75
C GLN A 2 24.92 1.26 6.05
N THR A 3 25.10 0.74 4.84
CA THR A 3 24.03 0.11 4.05
C THR A 3 23.44 -1.14 4.73
N ARG A 4 24.27 -1.91 5.46
CA ARG A 4 23.80 -3.13 6.16
C ARG A 4 22.90 -2.78 7.34
N THR A 5 23.29 -1.78 8.14
CA THR A 5 22.48 -1.32 9.28
C THR A 5 21.16 -0.72 8.79
N LEU A 6 21.19 0.10 7.74
CA LEU A 6 19.98 0.68 7.16
C LEU A 6 19.05 -0.40 6.60
N ALA A 7 19.59 -1.41 5.89
CA ALA A 7 18.82 -2.53 5.39
C ALA A 7 18.17 -3.35 6.53
N LEU A 8 18.93 -3.63 7.59
CA LEU A 8 18.39 -4.34 8.77
C LEU A 8 17.28 -3.54 9.45
N LEU A 9 17.43 -2.22 9.60
CA LEU A 9 16.40 -1.34 10.14
C LEU A 9 15.16 -1.29 9.25
N ALA A 10 15.33 -1.22 7.93
CA ALA A 10 14.23 -1.26 6.97
C ALA A 10 13.46 -2.58 7.05
N ILE A 11 14.17 -3.72 7.17
CA ILE A 11 13.55 -5.03 7.35
C ILE A 11 12.78 -5.11 8.66
N ILE A 12 13.36 -4.64 9.77
CA ILE A 12 12.66 -4.61 11.07
C ILE A 12 11.39 -3.75 10.97
N GLY A 13 11.49 -2.57 10.35
CA GLY A 13 10.34 -1.71 10.10
C GLY A 13 9.25 -2.39 9.28
N ALA A 14 9.63 -3.08 8.19
CA ALA A 14 8.71 -3.84 7.36
C ALA A 14 8.03 -4.97 8.16
N VAL A 15 8.79 -5.74 8.94
CA VAL A 15 8.25 -6.83 9.77
C VAL A 15 7.25 -6.31 10.80
N LEU A 16 7.57 -5.22 11.49
CA LEU A 16 6.66 -4.60 12.46
C LEU A 16 5.39 -4.09 11.79
N PHE A 17 5.52 -3.38 10.66
CA PHE A 17 4.38 -2.83 9.92
C PHE A 17 3.45 -3.94 9.43
N TRP A 18 3.99 -4.98 8.81
CA TRP A 18 3.21 -6.11 8.32
C TRP A 18 2.61 -6.95 9.46
N GLY A 19 3.37 -7.19 10.53
CA GLY A 19 2.90 -7.93 11.71
C GLY A 19 1.74 -7.22 12.42
N LEU A 20 1.86 -5.91 12.65
CA LEU A 20 0.78 -5.09 13.22
C LEU A 20 -0.44 -5.05 12.29
N SER A 21 -0.24 -4.97 10.98
CA SER A 21 -1.32 -4.99 10.00
C SER A 21 -2.13 -6.28 10.09
N PHE A 22 -1.46 -7.44 10.22
CA PHE A 22 -2.12 -8.74 10.34
C PHE A 22 -3.02 -8.83 11.57
N ILE A 23 -2.50 -8.40 12.73
CA ILE A 23 -3.27 -8.37 13.99
C ILE A 23 -4.48 -7.44 13.86
N SER A 24 -4.28 -6.27 13.27
CA SER A 24 -5.33 -5.26 13.08
C SER A 24 -6.46 -5.77 12.18
N ILE A 25 -6.14 -6.45 11.07
CA ILE A 25 -7.14 -7.03 10.16
C ILE A 25 -7.97 -8.09 10.89
N LYS A 26 -7.33 -8.97 11.68
CA LYS A 26 -8.04 -10.02 12.41
C LYS A 26 -9.12 -9.47 13.34
N ILE A 27 -8.84 -8.34 13.99
CA ILE A 27 -9.80 -7.65 14.85
C ILE A 27 -10.85 -6.93 14.00
N ALA A 28 -10.43 -6.23 12.94
CA ALA A 28 -11.34 -5.45 12.10
C ALA A 28 -12.37 -6.31 11.35
N VAL A 29 -12.01 -7.52 10.93
CA VAL A 29 -12.94 -8.45 10.26
C VAL A 29 -14.07 -8.92 11.20
N ALA A 30 -13.87 -8.85 12.53
CA ALA A 30 -14.93 -9.18 13.48
C ALA A 30 -16.06 -8.14 13.50
N VAL A 31 -15.82 -6.92 13.00
CA VAL A 31 -16.78 -5.82 12.99
C VAL A 31 -17.17 -5.37 11.57
N LEU A 32 -16.27 -5.52 10.60
CA LEU A 32 -16.47 -5.15 9.20
C LEU A 32 -16.38 -6.39 8.31
N PRO A 33 -17.33 -6.61 7.38
CA PRO A 33 -17.21 -7.65 6.38
C PRO A 33 -15.86 -7.57 5.62
N PRO A 34 -15.26 -8.71 5.22
CA PRO A 34 -13.96 -8.74 4.55
C PRO A 34 -13.89 -7.85 3.30
N MET A 35 -14.95 -7.84 2.49
CA MET A 35 -15.01 -7.04 1.27
C MET A 35 -14.99 -5.53 1.55
N THR A 36 -15.76 -5.08 2.55
CA THR A 36 -15.79 -3.66 2.96
C THR A 36 -14.47 -3.22 3.58
N LEU A 37 -13.83 -4.09 4.37
CA LEU A 37 -12.53 -3.80 4.95
C LEU A 37 -11.45 -3.67 3.87
N GLY A 38 -11.46 -4.56 2.88
CA GLY A 38 -10.59 -4.48 1.71
C GLY A 38 -10.77 -3.18 0.94
N ALA A 39 -12.02 -2.82 0.62
CA ALA A 39 -12.33 -1.56 -0.07
C ALA A 39 -11.84 -0.33 0.71
N PHE A 40 -12.08 -0.27 2.02
CA PHE A 40 -11.58 0.82 2.87
C PHE A 40 -10.05 0.87 2.90
N ARG A 41 -9.39 -0.28 2.98
CA ARG A 41 -7.93 -0.37 2.99
C ARG A 41 -7.32 0.16 1.70
N PHE A 42 -7.85 -0.25 0.54
CA PHE A 42 -7.39 0.26 -0.75
C PHE A 42 -7.71 1.74 -0.90
N PHE A 43 -8.90 2.20 -0.50
CA PHE A 43 -9.27 3.61 -0.56
C PHE A 43 -8.33 4.51 0.26
N LEU A 44 -8.07 4.14 1.52
CA LEU A 44 -7.12 4.86 2.38
C LEU A 44 -5.70 4.79 1.82
N GLY A 45 -5.29 3.62 1.31
CA GLY A 45 -4.01 3.43 0.65
C GLY A 45 -3.82 4.34 -0.55
N THR A 46 -4.83 4.45 -1.42
CA THR A 46 -4.80 5.35 -2.59
C THR A 46 -4.69 6.81 -2.17
N ILE A 47 -5.42 7.25 -1.14
CA ILE A 47 -5.31 8.63 -0.63
C ILE A 47 -3.88 8.89 -0.16
N ILE A 48 -3.31 8.01 0.67
CA ILE A 48 -1.96 8.16 1.20
C ILE A 48 -0.94 8.16 0.06
N LEU A 49 -1.03 7.20 -0.87
CA LEU A 49 -0.13 7.09 -2.02
C LEU A 49 -0.24 8.29 -2.96
N TYR A 50 -1.43 8.87 -3.14
CA TYR A 50 -1.61 10.09 -3.93
C TYR A 50 -0.81 11.26 -3.36
N PHE A 51 -0.85 11.46 -2.03
CA PHE A 51 -0.05 12.49 -1.37
C PHE A 51 1.45 12.19 -1.40
N ILE A 52 1.86 10.93 -1.21
CA ILE A 52 3.27 10.51 -1.29
C ILE A 52 3.80 10.74 -2.71
N LYS A 53 3.05 10.34 -3.73
CA LYS A 53 3.39 10.57 -5.14
C LYS A 53 3.59 12.07 -5.41
N GLY A 54 2.65 12.90 -4.96
CA GLY A 54 2.75 14.36 -5.15
C GLY A 54 4.00 14.99 -4.50
N ARG A 55 4.58 14.36 -3.48
CA ARG A 55 5.79 14.82 -2.80
C ARG A 55 7.07 14.27 -3.41
N LEU A 56 7.10 12.97 -3.76
CA LEU A 56 8.32 12.29 -4.19
C LEU A 56 8.54 12.34 -5.70
N ALA A 57 7.46 12.34 -6.48
CA ALA A 57 7.48 12.30 -7.94
C ALA A 57 6.38 13.19 -8.52
N PRO A 58 6.47 14.52 -8.33
CA PRO A 58 5.46 15.46 -8.79
C PRO A 58 5.26 15.40 -10.31
N ASP A 59 6.36 15.29 -11.08
CA ASP A 59 6.38 15.36 -12.55
C ASP A 59 6.09 14.02 -13.25
N GLU A 60 6.00 12.91 -12.50
CA GLU A 60 5.63 11.62 -13.10
C GLU A 60 4.13 11.60 -13.39
N HIS A 61 3.78 11.50 -14.67
CA HIS A 61 2.39 11.38 -15.11
C HIS A 61 2.17 10.02 -15.77
N LEU A 62 1.00 9.45 -15.52
CA LEU A 62 0.56 8.24 -16.20
C LEU A 62 0.34 8.54 -17.68
N VAL A 63 1.01 7.79 -18.53
CA VAL A 63 0.74 7.80 -19.97
C VAL A 63 -0.66 7.22 -20.17
N LYS A 64 -1.48 7.87 -21.00
CA LYS A 64 -2.89 7.47 -21.19
C LYS A 64 -3.05 6.04 -21.71
N GLU A 65 -2.03 5.55 -22.41
CA GLU A 65 -1.94 4.19 -22.96
C GLU A 65 -1.76 3.13 -21.87
N ASP A 66 -1.21 3.50 -20.71
CA ASP A 66 -0.97 2.59 -19.57
C ASP A 66 -2.18 2.45 -18.66
N ILE A 67 -3.15 3.36 -18.75
CA ILE A 67 -4.38 3.35 -17.95
C ILE A 67 -5.14 2.01 -18.04
N PRO A 68 -5.41 1.42 -19.22
CA PRO A 68 -6.11 0.13 -19.29
C PRO A 68 -5.32 -1.01 -18.65
N TYR A 69 -3.98 -1.01 -18.78
CA TYR A 69 -3.13 -2.01 -18.15
C TYR A 69 -3.10 -1.86 -16.63
N LEU A 70 -3.05 -0.63 -16.13
CA LEU A 70 -3.11 -0.31 -14.71
C LEU A 70 -4.47 -0.67 -14.10
N ALA A 71 -5.57 -0.34 -14.80
CA ALA A 71 -6.92 -0.70 -14.37
C ALA A 71 -7.10 -2.23 -14.36
N GLY A 72 -6.55 -2.91 -15.39
CA GLY A 72 -6.46 -4.36 -15.43
C GLY A 72 -5.76 -4.91 -14.20
N ALA A 73 -4.54 -4.46 -13.91
CA ALA A 73 -3.75 -4.86 -12.74
C ALA A 73 -4.52 -4.68 -11.42
N GLY A 74 -5.18 -3.54 -11.24
CA GLY A 74 -5.99 -3.26 -10.06
C GLY A 74 -7.20 -4.19 -9.90
N LEU A 75 -7.84 -4.64 -11.00
CA LEU A 75 -8.94 -5.61 -10.95
C LEU A 75 -8.47 -7.02 -10.54
N ILE A 76 -7.24 -7.40 -10.91
CA ILE A 76 -6.65 -8.69 -10.52
C ILE A 76 -6.05 -8.65 -9.11
N GLY A 77 -6.06 -7.47 -8.46
CA GLY A 77 -5.54 -7.28 -7.10
C GLY A 77 -4.03 -7.13 -7.01
N VAL A 78 -3.38 -6.71 -8.11
CA VAL A 78 -1.97 -6.26 -8.11
C VAL A 78 -1.91 -4.78 -7.74
#